data_AF-A0A847WA20-F1
#
_entry.id   AF-A0A847WA20-F1
#
_cell.length_a   1.000
_cell.length_b   1.000
_cell.length_c   1.000
_cell.angle_alpha   90.00
_cell.angle_beta   90.00
_cell.angle_gamma   90.00
#
_symmetry.space_group_name_H-M   'P 1'
#
loop_
_entity.id
_entity.type
_entity.pdbx_description
1 polymer ?
#
loop_
_entity_poly.entity_id
_entity_poly.type
_entity_poly.pdbx_seq_one_letter_code
_entity_poly.pdbx_strand_id
1 'polypeptide(L)'
;GKSEAFVDDWVEMGITHWDPAQPSNDLVGIKKKYGRKLVIAGGWDSQGPVSYPDVDEQVLKDELVKYVDTLAPGGGFIFSAYVGGDFKDPKVKRKYEIINNFYNDYARDWYKTHS
;
A
#
# COMPACT_ATOMS: atom_id res chain seq x y z
N GLY A 1 0.81 -0.10 -13.95
CA GLY A 1 1.56 0.46 -15.08
C GLY A 1 1.93 1.90 -14.77
N LYS A 2 2.67 2.59 -15.64
CA LYS A 2 2.87 4.04 -15.48
C LYS A 2 1.61 4.79 -15.91
N SER A 3 0.95 5.42 -14.96
CA SER A 3 -0.30 6.16 -15.15
C SER A 3 -0.26 7.58 -14.56
N GLU A 4 0.86 7.95 -13.92
CA GLU A 4 1.07 9.28 -13.32
C GLU A 4 0.78 10.46 -14.26
N ALA A 5 0.97 10.27 -15.57
CA ALA A 5 0.70 11.30 -16.58
C ALA A 5 -0.80 11.68 -16.71
N PHE A 6 -1.72 10.82 -16.25
CA PHE A 6 -3.17 11.06 -16.34
C PHE A 6 -3.77 11.54 -15.02
N VAL A 7 -2.97 11.61 -13.95
CA VAL A 7 -3.48 11.90 -12.61
C VAL A 7 -4.03 13.32 -12.50
N ASP A 8 -3.42 14.27 -13.21
CA ASP A 8 -3.93 15.65 -13.33
C ASP A 8 -5.37 15.67 -13.86
N ASP A 9 -5.60 14.99 -14.98
CA ASP A 9 -6.93 14.90 -15.61
C ASP A 9 -7.94 14.21 -14.68
N TRP A 10 -7.51 13.15 -13.98
CA TRP A 10 -8.38 12.45 -13.04
C TRP A 10 -8.87 13.36 -11.93
N VAL A 11 -7.97 14.14 -11.33
CA VAL A 11 -8.32 15.08 -10.27
C VAL A 11 -9.21 16.21 -10.81
N GLU A 12 -8.95 16.70 -12.03
CA GLU A 12 -9.80 17.69 -12.70
C GLU A 12 -11.22 17.17 -12.95
N MET A 13 -11.36 15.90 -13.36
CA MET A 13 -12.64 15.22 -13.53
C MET A 13 -13.36 14.90 -12.19
N GLY A 14 -12.74 15.20 -11.05
CA GLY A 14 -13.29 14.94 -9.73
C GLY A 14 -13.11 13.50 -9.24
N ILE A 15 -12.21 12.73 -9.83
CA ILE A 15 -11.80 11.43 -9.29
C ILE A 15 -11.04 11.67 -7.98
N THR A 16 -11.52 11.04 -6.91
CA THR A 16 -11.00 11.24 -5.56
C THR A 16 -10.24 10.03 -5.01
N HIS A 17 -10.17 8.94 -5.77
CA HIS A 17 -9.51 7.69 -5.37
C HIS A 17 -8.89 7.01 -6.58
N TRP A 18 -7.66 6.53 -6.43
CA TRP A 18 -6.96 5.73 -7.43
C TRP A 18 -6.65 4.35 -6.89
N ASP A 19 -7.19 3.31 -7.53
CA ASP A 19 -6.95 1.90 -7.25
C ASP A 19 -6.89 1.06 -8.54
N PRO A 20 -5.86 0.24 -8.76
CA PRO A 20 -4.64 0.16 -7.95
C PRO A 20 -3.65 1.27 -8.33
N ALA A 21 -3.24 2.06 -7.34
CA ALA A 21 -2.11 2.97 -7.46
C ALA A 21 -0.79 2.18 -7.40
N GLN A 22 -0.22 1.82 -8.55
CA GLN A 22 0.94 0.92 -8.56
C GLN A 22 2.25 1.64 -8.17
N PRO A 23 3.19 0.96 -7.48
CA PRO A 23 4.46 1.57 -7.02
C PRO A 23 5.43 1.95 -8.14
N SER A 24 5.13 1.60 -9.40
CA SER A 24 5.88 2.05 -10.57
C SER A 24 5.74 3.56 -10.88
N ASN A 25 4.88 4.26 -10.14
CA ASN A 25 4.61 5.70 -10.25
C ASN A 25 5.23 6.43 -9.05
N ASP A 26 5.48 7.75 -9.17
CA ASP A 26 5.90 8.56 -8.02
C ASP A 26 4.73 8.86 -7.07
N LEU A 27 4.30 7.86 -6.31
CA LEU A 27 3.17 7.98 -5.38
C LEU A 27 3.42 9.04 -4.29
N VAL A 28 4.68 9.21 -3.86
CA VAL A 28 5.05 10.22 -2.86
C VAL A 28 4.91 11.63 -3.45
N GLY A 29 5.43 11.86 -4.66
CA GLY A 29 5.25 13.11 -5.38
C GLY A 29 3.78 13.43 -5.67
N ILE A 30 3.00 12.42 -6.08
CA ILE A 30 1.56 12.55 -6.32
C ILE A 30 0.81 12.92 -5.04
N LYS A 31 1.10 12.24 -3.92
CA LYS A 31 0.54 12.62 -2.61
C LYS A 31 0.95 14.03 -2.19
N LYS A 32 2.19 14.43 -2.45
CA LYS A 32 2.65 15.80 -2.17
C LYS A 32 1.90 16.84 -3.01
N LYS A 33 1.59 16.53 -4.27
CA LYS A 33 0.89 17.40 -5.21
C LYS A 33 -0.60 17.55 -4.90
N TYR A 34 -1.30 16.44 -4.64
CA TYR A 34 -2.76 16.43 -4.49
C TYR A 34 -3.24 16.33 -3.04
N GLY A 35 -2.38 15.89 -2.12
CA GLY A 35 -2.71 15.69 -0.72
C GLY A 35 -3.99 14.86 -0.57
N ARG A 36 -4.96 15.42 0.15
CA ARG A 36 -6.25 14.78 0.43
C ARG A 36 -7.26 14.83 -0.72
N LYS A 37 -6.92 15.45 -1.86
CA LYS A 37 -7.81 15.50 -3.04
C LYS A 37 -7.86 14.17 -3.79
N LEU A 38 -6.82 13.35 -3.67
CA LEU A 38 -6.74 12.04 -4.29
C LEU A 38 -6.23 11.01 -3.28
N VAL A 39 -7.08 10.04 -2.94
CA VAL A 39 -6.73 8.91 -2.08
C VAL A 39 -5.92 7.89 -2.87
N ILE A 40 -4.79 7.46 -2.31
CA ILE A 40 -3.96 6.38 -2.84
C ILE A 40 -4.42 5.06 -2.22
N ALA A 41 -5.02 4.19 -3.03
CA ALA A 41 -5.37 2.82 -2.67
C ALA A 41 -4.51 1.86 -3.51
N GLY A 42 -3.70 1.02 -2.85
CA GLY A 42 -2.60 0.33 -3.52
C GLY A 42 -1.25 0.73 -2.93
N GLY A 43 -0.23 0.84 -3.78
CA GLY A 43 1.13 1.19 -3.44
C GLY A 43 1.98 0.03 -2.93
N TRP A 44 1.35 -1.10 -2.63
CA TRP A 44 2.05 -2.34 -2.30
C TRP A 44 2.68 -2.96 -3.55
N ASP A 45 3.93 -3.43 -3.43
CA ASP A 45 4.61 -4.14 -4.52
C ASP A 45 4.11 -5.57 -4.63
N SER A 46 2.95 -5.71 -5.28
CA SER A 46 2.30 -6.99 -5.52
C SER A 46 3.02 -7.91 -6.51
N GLN A 47 4.00 -7.40 -7.26
CA GLN A 47 4.68 -8.16 -8.32
C GLN A 47 6.13 -8.51 -7.95
N GLY A 48 6.71 -7.82 -6.96
CA GLY A 48 8.05 -8.07 -6.47
C GLY A 48 8.16 -9.18 -5.42
N PRO A 49 9.40 -9.51 -5.03
CA PRO A 49 9.70 -10.63 -4.12
C PRO A 49 8.99 -10.59 -2.77
N VAL A 50 8.64 -9.39 -2.28
CA VAL A 50 7.92 -9.22 -1.01
C VAL A 50 6.53 -9.87 -1.02
N SER A 51 5.95 -10.04 -2.21
CA SER A 51 4.62 -10.62 -2.42
C SER A 51 4.65 -12.10 -2.79
N TYR A 52 5.79 -12.77 -2.71
CA TYR A 52 5.89 -14.21 -3.02
C TYR A 52 5.65 -15.06 -1.76
N PRO A 53 5.11 -16.29 -1.89
CA PRO A 53 4.86 -17.16 -0.73
C PRO A 53 6.09 -17.42 0.14
N ASP A 54 7.27 -17.45 -0.48
CA ASP A 54 8.55 -17.78 0.15
C ASP A 54 9.30 -16.55 0.71
N VAL A 55 8.69 -15.36 0.70
CA VAL A 55 9.28 -14.17 1.33
C VAL A 55 9.62 -14.47 2.79
N ASP A 56 10.78 -14.02 3.26
CA ASP A 56 11.12 -14.09 4.68
C ASP A 56 10.10 -13.28 5.53
N GLU A 57 9.76 -13.78 6.72
CA GLU A 57 8.77 -13.12 7.58
C GLU A 57 9.24 -11.75 8.08
N GLN A 58 10.54 -11.59 8.35
CA GLN A 58 11.07 -10.30 8.81
C GLN A 58 11.11 -9.31 7.65
N VAL A 59 11.55 -9.75 6.46
CA VAL A 59 11.50 -8.92 5.25
C VAL A 59 10.08 -8.43 4.96
N LEU A 60 9.06 -9.29 5.06
CA LEU A 60 7.67 -8.89 4.88
C LEU A 60 7.25 -7.82 5.90
N LYS A 61 7.60 -7.98 7.18
CA LYS A 61 7.26 -7.01 8.24
C LYS A 61 7.93 -5.66 8.01
N ASP A 62 9.22 -5.66 7.65
CA ASP A 62 9.98 -4.43 7.42
C ASP A 62 9.42 -3.66 6.23
N GLU A 63 9.06 -4.35 5.14
CA GLU A 63 8.43 -3.72 3.98
C GLU A 63 6.99 -3.25 4.27
N LEU A 64 6.23 -3.94 5.13
CA LEU A 64 4.92 -3.46 5.60
C LEU A 64 5.04 -2.14 6.37
N VAL A 65 6.02 -2.01 7.27
CA VAL A 65 6.30 -0.76 8.00
C VAL A 65 6.66 0.34 7.01
N LYS A 66 7.64 0.09 6.13
CA LYS A 66 8.08 1.05 5.12
C LYS A 66 6.93 1.49 4.20
N TYR A 67 6.09 0.56 3.77
CA TYR A 67 4.93 0.84 2.93
C TYR A 67 3.95 1.82 3.60
N VAL A 68 3.58 1.55 4.86
CA VAL A 68 2.69 2.43 5.62
C VAL A 68 3.36 3.76 5.92
N ASP A 69 4.59 3.78 6.42
CA ASP A 69 5.28 5.01 6.81
C ASP A 69 5.61 5.91 5.62
N THR A 70 5.70 5.35 4.41
CA THR A 70 5.89 6.12 3.18
C THR A 70 4.59 6.76 2.69
N LEU A 71 3.47 6.04 2.77
CA LEU A 71 2.22 6.44 2.12
C LEU A 71 1.14 6.93 3.08
N ALA A 72 1.18 6.64 4.37
CA ALA A 72 0.22 7.16 5.34
C ALA A 72 0.38 8.67 5.62
N PRO A 73 1.59 9.26 5.73
CA PRO A 73 1.74 10.68 6.05
C PRO A 73 0.90 11.60 5.16
N GLY A 74 0.24 12.59 5.78
CA GLY A 74 -0.67 13.53 5.10
C GLY A 74 -2.09 13.00 4.86
N GLY A 75 -2.40 11.75 5.21
CA GLY A 75 -3.72 11.15 5.00
C GLY A 75 -3.94 10.71 3.56
N GLY A 76 -5.14 10.22 3.23
CA GLY A 76 -5.49 9.81 1.86
C GLY A 76 -4.72 8.56 1.41
N PHE A 77 -4.67 7.55 2.26
CA PHE A 77 -4.03 6.26 2.01
C PHE A 77 -4.94 5.12 2.47
N ILE A 78 -5.05 4.07 1.65
CA ILE A 78 -5.75 2.83 1.96
C ILE A 78 -4.76 1.68 1.87
N PHE A 79 -4.61 0.96 2.98
CA PHE A 79 -3.76 -0.23 3.10
C PHE A 79 -4.31 -1.40 2.27
N SER A 80 -3.46 -2.02 1.45
CA SER A 80 -3.86 -3.15 0.59
C SER A 80 -2.74 -4.16 0.33
N ALA A 81 -1.88 -4.39 1.32
CA ALA A 81 -0.79 -5.37 1.20
C ALA A 81 -1.32 -6.81 1.10
N TYR A 82 -0.64 -7.64 0.32
CA TYR A 82 -0.94 -9.07 0.18
C TYR A 82 0.27 -9.88 -0.30
N VAL A 83 0.20 -11.20 -0.15
CA VAL A 83 1.13 -12.16 -0.77
C VAL A 83 0.33 -13.02 -1.73
N GLY A 84 0.82 -13.17 -2.97
CA GLY A 84 0.16 -13.97 -4.00
C GLY A 84 0.35 -15.47 -3.76
N GLY A 85 -0.65 -16.28 -4.12
CA GLY A 85 -0.59 -17.74 -4.05
C GLY A 85 -1.95 -18.37 -3.73
N ASP A 86 -2.00 -19.70 -3.66
CA ASP A 86 -3.20 -20.44 -3.25
C ASP A 86 -3.42 -20.28 -1.73
N PHE A 87 -4.60 -19.84 -1.32
CA PHE A 87 -4.97 -19.72 0.09
C PHE A 87 -4.96 -21.04 0.87
N LYS A 88 -4.95 -22.19 0.18
CA LYS A 88 -4.77 -23.51 0.79
C LYS A 88 -3.31 -23.79 1.16
N ASP A 89 -2.34 -23.05 0.60
CA ASP A 89 -0.94 -23.17 0.97
C ASP A 89 -0.73 -22.61 2.39
N PRO A 90 -0.22 -23.43 3.34
CA PRO A 90 0.08 -22.98 4.69
C PRO A 90 1.02 -21.76 4.73
N LYS A 91 1.95 -21.62 3.78
CA LYS A 91 2.87 -20.47 3.71
C LYS A 91 2.10 -19.19 3.40
N VAL A 92 1.23 -19.22 2.40
CA VAL A 92 0.39 -18.08 2.01
C VAL A 92 -0.50 -17.68 3.18
N LYS A 93 -1.18 -18.66 3.80
CA LYS A 93 -2.02 -18.40 4.99
C LYS A 93 -1.23 -17.73 6.12
N ARG A 94 -0.02 -18.21 6.40
CA ARG A 94 0.87 -17.61 7.40
C ARG A 94 1.23 -16.16 7.08
N LYS A 95 1.49 -15.82 5.80
CA LYS A 95 1.76 -14.42 5.42
C LYS A 95 0.53 -13.53 5.57
N TYR A 96 -0.66 -14.02 5.24
CA TYR A 96 -1.91 -13.29 5.48
C TYR A 96 -2.16 -13.04 6.97
N GLU A 97 -1.86 -14.00 7.85
CA GLU A 97 -1.92 -13.79 9.31
C GLU A 97 -0.99 -12.66 9.75
N ILE A 98 0.25 -12.62 9.25
CA ILE A 98 1.21 -11.55 9.55
C ILE A 98 0.69 -10.19 9.07
N ILE A 99 0.19 -10.11 7.84
CA ILE A 99 -0.35 -8.88 7.25
C ILE A 99 -1.57 -8.39 8.05
N ASN A 100 -2.48 -9.29 8.42
CA ASN A 100 -3.67 -8.95 9.21
C ASN A 100 -3.30 -8.48 10.61
N ASN A 101 -2.36 -9.15 11.28
CA ASN A 101 -1.89 -8.72 12.60
C ASN A 101 -1.21 -7.35 12.51
N PHE A 102 -0.32 -7.15 11.53
CA PHE A 102 0.32 -5.85 11.28
C PHE A 102 -0.71 -4.72 11.04
N TYR A 103 -1.75 -4.97 10.25
CA TYR A 103 -2.81 -3.98 10.07
C TYR A 103 -3.48 -3.60 11.39
N ASN A 104 -3.87 -4.59 12.20
CA ASN A 104 -4.58 -4.36 13.45
C ASN A 104 -3.71 -3.72 14.54
N ASP A 105 -2.43 -4.08 14.59
CA ASP A 105 -1.50 -3.67 15.64
C ASP A 105 -0.80 -2.34 15.31
N TYR A 106 -0.65 -2.01 14.02
CA TYR A 106 0.10 -0.84 13.57
C TYR A 106 -0.69 0.04 12.58
N ALA A 107 -1.02 -0.48 11.39
CA ALA A 107 -1.46 0.37 10.29
C ALA A 107 -2.81 1.07 10.54
N ARG A 108 -3.78 0.39 11.18
CA ARG A 108 -5.13 0.90 11.46
C ARG A 108 -5.10 2.17 12.33
N ASP A 109 -4.23 2.17 13.33
CA ASP A 109 -4.15 3.22 14.34
C ASP A 109 -2.97 4.18 14.09
N TRP A 110 -2.28 4.06 12.95
CA TRP A 110 -1.10 4.86 12.59
C TRP A 110 -1.32 6.37 12.77
N TYR A 111 -2.46 6.90 12.31
CA TYR A 111 -2.78 8.33 12.45
C TYR A 111 -3.04 8.79 13.88
N LYS A 112 -3.30 7.87 14.82
CA LYS A 112 -3.46 8.19 16.25
C LYS A 112 -2.13 8.23 16.98
N THR A 113 -1.09 7.62 16.42
CA THR A 113 0.22 7.43 17.09
C THR A 113 1.36 8.20 16.43
N HIS A 114 1.18 8.71 15.20
CA HIS A 114 2.20 9.41 14.42
C HIS A 114 1.77 10.79 13.91
N SER A 115 0.74 11.40 14.52
CA SER A 115 0.25 12.74 14.18
C SER A 115 1.08 13.87 14.79
#